data_AF-A0A399DZE2-F1
#
_entry.id   AF-A0A399DZE2-F1
#
_cell.length_a   1.000
_cell.length_b   1.000
_cell.length_c   1.000
_cell.angle_alpha   90.00
_cell.angle_beta   90.00
_cell.angle_gamma   90.00
#
_symmetry.space_group_name_H-M   'P 1'
#
loop_
_entity.id
_entity.type
_entity.pdbx_description
1 polymer ?
#
loop_
_entity_poly.entity_id
_entity_poly.type
_entity_poly.pdbx_seq_one_letter_code
_entity_poly.pdbx_strand_id
1 'polypeptide(L)'
;MKVGLVELLELYEYKVDDLVAGNEPKGGMAGLARLRQALIQSNLSGPLAKKFRDIDSRFKAYRPGYKTAVDESSAPDLSAILLEDEGVAFSPEREALDKLTEAVYWSRLDRDLLRIAKTLNHGKRDELRMAYAILQNLEAYSKTPLFSQDYNLSRFTLSHPIPGVSDPRVHLEDPSIAKDLLLELFREAFALPRKLKLPPEETVPYIRRFARRVLESEGALRTSTRGPSLETLRRALEEAHRQNLSVGEIRALEERLHAAAAEERRLSLVIEEDRARFSAAIERLTALLSRYLPSPMGEATWPQVPQKILGSQHPEYALEAVPRDAKALTLRLMPQRFFFWNHEVKISQAGKVFGIGVAEQERIIEEDAAFSLTLPDAELHVVRYKDYLHLRIGPREAASISSLLAEGRVLSYLLWPENHYAYLRLLRALSARLKGEINHAQFAADSASKYSEAPIDNLQDFARKGLEVVRGRIERSPQWAARLGEVAQALGLEPYAQVIHRELNEWLGYSPPSRDTLGDLSSTTVGDSPSTIKAGNTVLSLRYQDGQVYVSSTGLIPRKLQDLLVWMVPEGGLVLAREGARVAYELVSIHPIAKSTP
;
A
#
# COMPACT_ATOMS: atom_id res chain seq x y z
N MET A 1 5.40 -38.39 17.22
CA MET A 1 5.12 -37.18 18.03
C MET A 1 5.89 -36.03 17.40
N LYS A 2 5.22 -34.95 16.97
CA LYS A 2 5.89 -33.77 16.40
C LYS A 2 6.36 -32.90 17.57
N VAL A 3 7.68 -32.85 17.78
CA VAL A 3 8.32 -32.00 18.79
C VAL A 3 7.99 -30.54 18.47
N GLY A 4 7.54 -29.78 19.46
CA GLY A 4 7.17 -28.37 19.30
C GLY A 4 8.38 -27.46 19.08
N LEU A 5 8.19 -26.32 18.41
CA LEU A 5 9.28 -25.35 18.17
C LEU A 5 9.89 -24.79 19.47
N VAL A 6 9.09 -24.71 20.54
CA VAL A 6 9.54 -24.31 21.88
C VAL A 6 10.50 -25.36 22.45
N GLU A 7 10.14 -26.63 22.35
CA GLU A 7 10.96 -27.76 22.84
C GLU A 7 12.29 -27.86 22.06
N LEU A 8 12.28 -27.57 20.76
CA LEU A 8 13.51 -27.49 19.96
C LEU A 8 14.41 -26.33 20.38
N LEU A 9 13.84 -25.18 20.73
CA LEU A 9 14.58 -24.02 21.21
C LEU A 9 15.19 -24.26 22.60
N GLU A 10 14.45 -24.91 23.50
CA GLU A 10 14.95 -25.32 24.83
C GLU A 10 16.05 -26.38 24.71
N LEU A 11 15.91 -27.32 23.77
CA LEU A 11 16.95 -28.29 23.47
C LEU A 11 18.21 -27.63 22.87
N TYR A 12 18.06 -26.55 22.10
CA TYR A 12 19.19 -25.75 21.64
C TYR A 12 19.89 -25.04 22.79
N GLU A 13 19.12 -24.39 23.65
CA GLU A 13 19.62 -23.69 24.84
C GLU A 13 20.43 -24.63 25.74
N TYR A 14 19.86 -25.79 26.08
CA TYR A 14 20.53 -26.80 26.91
C TYR A 14 21.87 -27.26 26.32
N LYS A 15 21.92 -27.53 25.00
CA LYS A 15 23.16 -27.98 24.35
C LYS A 15 24.20 -26.88 24.18
N VAL A 16 23.77 -25.62 24.05
CA VAL A 16 24.68 -24.48 24.04
C VAL A 16 25.24 -24.24 25.44
N ASP A 17 24.44 -24.42 26.48
CA ASP A 17 24.89 -24.31 27.88
C ASP A 17 25.88 -25.42 28.25
N ASP A 18 25.68 -26.66 27.77
CA ASP A 18 26.69 -27.74 27.89
C ASP A 18 28.03 -27.34 27.25
N LEU A 19 27.99 -26.70 26.08
CA LEU A 19 29.17 -26.22 25.35
C LEU A 19 29.86 -25.05 26.08
N VAL A 20 29.09 -24.13 26.66
CA VAL A 20 29.61 -23.02 27.47
C VAL A 20 30.25 -23.55 28.76
N ALA A 21 29.70 -24.63 29.34
CA ALA A 21 30.27 -25.32 30.50
C ALA A 21 31.52 -26.17 30.17
N GLY A 22 31.97 -26.20 28.92
CA GLY A 22 33.14 -26.97 28.48
C GLY A 22 32.90 -28.47 28.33
N ASN A 23 31.65 -28.92 28.41
CA ASN A 23 31.25 -30.31 28.19
C ASN A 23 30.92 -30.54 26.71
N GLU A 24 31.10 -31.76 26.22
CA GLU A 24 30.70 -32.10 24.86
C GLU A 24 29.16 -32.22 24.78
N PRO A 25 28.48 -31.44 23.91
CA PRO A 25 27.02 -31.42 23.87
C PRO A 25 26.47 -32.78 23.44
N LYS A 26 25.38 -33.24 24.06
CA LYS A 26 24.76 -34.53 23.72
C LYS A 26 24.36 -34.60 22.23
N GLY A 27 24.99 -35.52 21.49
CA GLY A 27 24.84 -35.68 20.03
C GLY A 27 25.90 -34.96 19.19
N GLY A 28 26.94 -34.43 19.83
CA GLY A 28 28.11 -33.82 19.21
C GLY A 28 27.84 -32.46 18.54
N MET A 29 28.91 -31.80 18.12
CA MET A 29 28.86 -30.51 17.44
C MET A 29 28.03 -30.54 16.14
N ALA A 30 28.04 -31.66 15.43
CA ALA A 30 27.23 -31.84 14.22
C ALA A 30 25.72 -31.94 14.51
N GLY A 31 25.33 -32.45 15.68
CA GLY A 31 23.94 -32.45 16.13
C GLY A 31 23.47 -31.06 16.54
N LEU A 32 24.33 -30.30 17.21
CA LEU A 32 24.07 -28.90 17.57
C LEU A 32 23.94 -27.99 16.33
N ALA A 33 24.83 -28.15 15.34
CA ALA A 33 24.79 -27.41 14.09
C ALA A 33 23.53 -27.70 13.26
N ARG A 34 23.09 -28.97 13.20
CA ARG A 34 21.83 -29.35 12.53
C ARG A 34 20.62 -28.75 13.23
N LEU A 35 20.62 -28.73 14.56
CA LEU A 35 19.52 -28.18 15.35
C LEU A 35 19.43 -26.65 15.22
N ARG A 36 20.58 -25.96 15.17
CA ARG A 36 20.68 -24.54 14.81
C ARG A 36 20.10 -24.26 13.43
N GLN A 37 20.47 -25.07 12.43
CA GLN A 37 19.98 -24.90 11.06
C GLN A 37 18.46 -25.11 10.96
N ALA A 38 17.93 -26.10 11.67
CA ALA A 38 16.49 -26.34 11.75
C ALA A 38 15.73 -25.17 12.39
N LEU A 39 16.29 -24.53 13.43
CA LEU A 39 15.69 -23.35 14.06
C LEU A 39 15.75 -22.10 13.16
N ILE A 40 16.84 -21.91 12.38
CA ILE A 40 16.95 -20.81 11.40
C ILE A 40 15.92 -20.97 10.27
N GLN A 41 15.70 -22.20 9.81
CA GLN A 41 14.73 -22.50 8.76
C GLN A 41 13.28 -22.48 9.26
N SER A 42 13.07 -22.48 10.58
CA SER A 42 11.75 -22.40 11.18
C SER A 42 11.30 -20.95 11.37
N ASN A 43 10.02 -20.66 11.11
CA ASN A 43 9.46 -19.32 11.22
C ASN A 43 9.14 -19.00 12.69
N LEU A 44 10.16 -18.64 13.47
CA LEU A 44 10.05 -18.38 14.92
C LEU A 44 9.24 -17.09 15.19
N SER A 45 8.31 -17.16 16.14
CA SER A 45 7.54 -15.98 16.59
C SER A 45 8.44 -14.98 17.34
N GLY A 46 8.06 -13.69 17.37
CA GLY A 46 8.91 -12.60 17.88
C GLY A 46 9.64 -12.86 19.21
N PRO A 47 8.95 -13.32 20.29
CA PRO A 47 9.59 -13.65 21.55
C PRO A 47 10.61 -14.80 21.46
N LEU A 48 10.29 -15.83 20.67
CA LEU A 48 11.16 -17.00 20.44
C LEU A 48 12.36 -16.64 19.56
N ALA A 49 12.18 -15.75 18.59
CA ALA A 49 13.24 -15.24 17.72
C ALA A 49 14.28 -14.41 18.51
N LYS A 50 13.82 -13.60 19.47
CA LYS A 50 14.73 -12.88 20.38
C LYS A 50 15.54 -13.85 21.24
N LYS A 51 14.86 -14.81 21.90
CA LYS A 51 15.53 -15.84 22.72
C LYS A 51 16.53 -16.68 21.90
N PHE A 52 16.19 -17.03 20.67
CA PHE A 52 17.11 -17.71 19.75
C PHE A 52 18.37 -16.90 19.43
N ARG A 53 18.25 -15.59 19.16
CA ARG A 53 19.42 -14.72 18.89
C ARG A 53 20.36 -14.64 20.10
N ASP A 54 19.79 -14.56 21.30
CA ASP A 54 20.57 -14.52 22.55
C ASP A 54 21.34 -15.84 22.76
N ILE A 55 20.69 -16.99 22.55
CA ILE A 55 21.34 -18.31 22.60
C ILE A 55 22.40 -18.46 21.48
N ASP A 56 22.10 -18.01 20.25
CA ASP A 56 23.02 -18.10 19.11
C ASP A 56 24.28 -17.24 19.28
N SER A 57 24.16 -16.10 19.97
CA SER A 57 25.31 -15.27 20.32
C SER A 57 26.26 -15.99 21.29
N ARG A 58 25.72 -16.69 22.29
CA ARG A 58 26.49 -17.51 23.23
C ARG A 58 27.19 -18.68 22.51
N PHE A 59 26.49 -19.36 21.61
CA PHE A 59 27.08 -20.42 20.79
C PHE A 59 28.26 -19.92 19.93
N LYS A 60 28.13 -18.75 19.28
CA LYS A 60 29.20 -18.16 18.47
C LYS A 60 30.42 -17.77 19.29
N ALA A 61 30.22 -17.27 20.51
CA ALA A 61 31.31 -16.85 21.40
C ALA A 61 32.15 -18.04 21.92
N TYR A 62 31.54 -19.20 22.13
CA TYR A 62 32.20 -20.38 22.74
C TYR A 62 32.59 -21.47 21.74
N ARG A 63 32.38 -21.27 20.44
CA ARG A 63 32.77 -22.24 19.42
C ARG A 63 34.30 -22.28 19.28
N PRO A 64 34.96 -23.44 19.47
CA PRO A 64 36.38 -23.57 19.20
C PRO A 64 36.62 -23.34 17.70
N GLY A 65 37.41 -22.32 17.36
CA GLY A 65 37.76 -21.95 15.98
C GLY A 65 37.08 -20.68 15.43
N TYR A 66 36.27 -19.96 16.23
CA TYR A 66 35.77 -18.64 15.85
C TYR A 66 36.70 -17.55 16.41
N LYS A 67 37.82 -17.27 15.70
CA LYS A 67 38.75 -16.18 16.06
C LYS A 67 38.28 -14.86 15.43
N THR A 68 37.89 -13.90 16.26
CA THR A 68 37.74 -12.46 15.92
C THR A 68 39.07 -11.71 16.06
N ALA A 69 40.13 -12.22 15.42
CA ALA A 69 41.39 -11.51 15.28
C ALA A 69 41.98 -11.85 13.90
N VAL A 70 42.10 -10.83 13.06
CA VAL A 70 42.73 -10.91 11.74
C VAL A 70 44.23 -11.07 11.96
N ASP A 71 44.76 -12.24 11.66
CA ASP A 71 46.19 -12.54 11.65
C ASP A 71 46.64 -12.54 10.18
N GLU A 72 47.45 -11.55 9.80
CA GLU A 72 47.81 -11.19 8.42
C GLU A 72 48.80 -12.13 7.71
N SER A 73 49.11 -13.32 8.24
CA SER A 73 50.26 -14.11 7.76
C SER A 73 50.00 -15.53 7.27
N SER A 74 48.75 -15.95 7.10
CA SER A 74 48.46 -17.17 6.34
C SER A 74 47.10 -17.07 5.67
N ALA A 75 47.05 -16.37 4.52
CA ALA A 75 45.93 -16.52 3.60
C ALA A 75 45.98 -17.95 3.03
N PRO A 76 44.99 -18.82 3.29
CA PRO A 76 44.74 -19.92 2.38
C PRO A 76 44.44 -19.30 1.01
N ASP A 77 45.03 -19.86 -0.03
CA ASP A 77 44.85 -19.43 -1.40
C ASP A 77 43.38 -19.63 -1.82
N LEU A 78 42.59 -18.59 -1.59
CA LEU A 78 41.19 -18.46 -1.98
C LEU A 78 41.05 -18.02 -3.44
N SER A 79 42.12 -18.06 -4.24
CA SER A 79 42.00 -17.90 -5.70
C SER A 79 41.20 -19.03 -6.37
N ALA A 80 40.93 -20.13 -5.66
CA ALA A 80 40.14 -21.26 -6.16
C ALA A 80 38.67 -21.29 -5.72
N ILE A 81 38.20 -20.33 -4.90
CA ILE A 81 36.77 -20.04 -4.78
C ILE A 81 36.53 -18.69 -5.45
N LEU A 82 36.76 -18.70 -6.76
CA LEU A 82 35.94 -17.91 -7.66
C LEU A 82 34.51 -18.42 -7.46
N LEU A 83 33.78 -17.76 -6.54
CA LEU A 83 32.49 -17.29 -6.99
C LEU A 83 32.82 -16.55 -8.26
N GLU A 84 32.38 -17.06 -9.40
CA GLU A 84 32.07 -16.20 -10.51
C GLU A 84 31.06 -15.19 -9.93
N ASP A 85 31.58 -14.12 -9.31
CA ASP A 85 31.19 -12.80 -9.73
C ASP A 85 31.42 -12.87 -11.24
N GLU A 86 30.40 -13.32 -11.98
CA GLU A 86 30.22 -12.86 -13.34
C GLU A 86 30.45 -11.37 -13.20
N GLY A 87 31.63 -10.90 -13.61
CA GLY A 87 31.98 -9.51 -13.47
C GLY A 87 30.84 -8.79 -14.12
N VAL A 88 29.97 -8.18 -13.31
CA VAL A 88 28.77 -7.52 -13.80
C VAL A 88 29.34 -6.39 -14.61
N ALA A 89 29.48 -6.65 -15.92
CA ALA A 89 29.99 -5.69 -16.84
C ALA A 89 29.10 -4.48 -16.65
N PHE A 90 29.70 -3.35 -16.30
CA PHE A 90 28.98 -2.11 -16.10
C PHE A 90 28.26 -1.80 -17.42
N SER A 91 26.99 -2.19 -17.48
CA SER A 91 26.15 -2.07 -18.65
C SER A 91 25.40 -0.76 -18.49
N PRO A 92 25.55 0.20 -19.42
CA PRO A 92 24.78 1.44 -19.37
C PRO A 92 23.26 1.17 -19.42
N GLU A 93 22.85 0.04 -20.02
CA GLU A 93 21.46 -0.40 -20.07
C GLU A 93 20.96 -0.95 -18.73
N ARG A 94 21.82 -1.64 -17.96
CA ARG A 94 21.47 -2.09 -16.61
C ARG A 94 21.26 -0.91 -15.66
N GLU A 95 22.17 0.08 -15.69
CA GLU A 95 22.00 1.31 -14.92
C GLU A 95 20.72 2.06 -15.35
N ALA A 96 20.44 2.12 -16.66
CA ALA A 96 19.22 2.74 -17.17
C ALA A 96 17.95 2.01 -16.70
N LEU A 97 17.95 0.68 -16.63
CA LEU A 97 16.82 -0.12 -16.12
C LEU A 97 16.60 0.10 -14.62
N ASP A 98 17.67 0.16 -13.83
CA ASP A 98 17.58 0.46 -12.40
C ASP A 98 17.02 1.87 -12.17
N LYS A 99 17.48 2.85 -12.97
CA LYS A 99 16.99 4.23 -12.92
C LYS A 99 15.57 4.39 -13.43
N LEU A 100 15.17 3.64 -14.46
CA LEU A 100 13.78 3.57 -14.90
C LEU A 100 12.88 2.98 -13.81
N THR A 101 13.35 1.96 -13.10
CA THR A 101 12.61 1.36 -11.97
C THR A 101 12.36 2.42 -10.88
N GLU A 102 13.39 3.21 -10.56
CA GLU A 102 13.28 4.34 -9.64
C GLU A 102 12.31 5.43 -10.17
N ALA A 103 12.41 5.82 -11.44
CA ALA A 103 11.53 6.82 -12.05
C ALA A 103 10.05 6.38 -12.10
N VAL A 104 9.81 5.10 -12.43
CA VAL A 104 8.47 4.50 -12.42
C VAL A 104 7.90 4.49 -11.00
N TYR A 105 8.73 4.22 -10.00
CA TYR A 105 8.32 4.30 -8.59
C TYR A 105 7.86 5.72 -8.24
N TRP A 106 8.68 6.73 -8.53
CA TRP A 106 8.36 8.13 -8.22
C TRP A 106 7.10 8.61 -8.95
N SER A 107 6.93 8.23 -10.22
CA SER A 107 5.72 8.57 -10.98
C SER A 107 4.45 7.94 -10.39
N ARG A 108 4.52 6.68 -9.92
CA ARG A 108 3.39 6.03 -9.23
C ARG A 108 3.09 6.72 -7.90
N LEU A 109 4.13 7.00 -7.13
CA LEU A 109 4.02 7.66 -5.83
C LEU A 109 3.38 9.05 -5.97
N ASP A 110 3.80 9.86 -6.95
CA ASP A 110 3.22 11.19 -7.20
C ASP A 110 1.68 11.13 -7.39
N ARG A 111 1.19 10.17 -8.17
CA ARG A 111 -0.26 9.95 -8.38
C ARG A 111 -0.98 9.48 -7.13
N ASP A 112 -0.36 8.60 -6.34
CA ASP A 112 -0.91 8.13 -5.08
C ASP A 112 -0.97 9.26 -4.03
N LEU A 113 0.10 10.07 -3.95
CA LEU A 113 0.20 11.20 -3.04
C LEU A 113 -0.81 12.30 -3.36
N LEU A 114 -1.22 12.49 -4.62
CA LEU A 114 -2.26 13.47 -4.94
C LEU A 114 -3.59 13.11 -4.27
N ARG A 115 -3.91 11.81 -4.21
CA ARG A 115 -5.11 11.31 -3.52
C ARG A 115 -4.99 11.48 -2.02
N ILE A 116 -3.83 11.16 -1.45
CA ILE A 116 -3.57 11.30 -0.01
C ILE A 116 -3.59 12.77 0.41
N ALA A 117 -2.97 13.65 -0.37
CA ALA A 117 -2.95 15.09 -0.14
C ALA A 117 -4.35 15.65 -0.04
N LYS A 118 -5.27 15.27 -0.95
CA LYS A 118 -6.68 15.66 -0.87
C LYS A 118 -7.33 15.24 0.45
N THR A 119 -7.05 14.04 0.96
CA THR A 119 -7.56 13.60 2.27
C THR A 119 -6.96 14.43 3.42
N LEU A 120 -5.65 14.65 3.42
CA LEU A 120 -4.94 15.39 4.48
C LEU A 120 -5.19 16.91 4.47
N ASN A 121 -5.75 17.44 3.38
CA ASN A 121 -6.10 18.85 3.25
C ASN A 121 -7.36 19.25 4.06
N HIS A 122 -8.07 18.28 4.68
CA HIS A 122 -9.24 18.58 5.51
C HIS A 122 -8.86 19.00 6.94
N GLY A 123 -9.75 19.75 7.60
CA GLY A 123 -9.63 20.12 9.00
C GLY A 123 -8.45 21.07 9.30
N LYS A 124 -7.69 20.78 10.37
CA LYS A 124 -6.55 21.62 10.80
C LYS A 124 -5.23 21.27 10.10
N ARG A 125 -5.22 20.27 9.19
CA ARG A 125 -4.08 19.88 8.34
C ARG A 125 -2.82 19.57 9.15
N ASP A 126 -2.99 18.89 10.29
CA ASP A 126 -1.93 18.70 11.27
C ASP A 126 -0.76 17.88 10.67
N GLU A 127 -1.03 16.90 9.81
CA GLU A 127 -0.03 16.11 9.08
C GLU A 127 0.78 16.96 8.11
N LEU A 128 0.12 17.79 7.29
CA LEU A 128 0.82 18.62 6.31
C LEU A 128 1.67 19.69 7.01
N ARG A 129 1.16 20.28 8.09
CA ARG A 129 1.91 21.24 8.91
C ARG A 129 3.12 20.57 9.58
N MET A 130 2.97 19.33 10.03
CA MET A 130 4.08 18.56 10.60
C MET A 130 5.09 18.15 9.53
N ALA A 131 4.66 17.71 8.35
CA ALA A 131 5.54 17.39 7.23
C ALA A 131 6.39 18.59 6.81
N TYR A 132 5.77 19.77 6.73
CA TYR A 132 6.48 21.03 6.50
C TYR A 132 7.53 21.32 7.58
N ALA A 133 7.14 21.22 8.86
CA ALA A 133 8.06 21.45 9.96
C ALA A 133 9.24 20.45 9.96
N ILE A 134 8.99 19.17 9.63
CA ILE A 134 10.04 18.16 9.49
C ILE A 134 11.01 18.58 8.38
N LEU A 135 10.51 18.89 7.18
CA LEU A 135 11.34 19.25 6.03
C LEU A 135 12.22 20.48 6.31
N GLN A 136 11.63 21.56 6.81
CA GLN A 136 12.35 22.80 7.09
C GLN A 136 13.43 22.62 8.17
N ASN A 137 13.11 21.89 9.25
CA ASN A 137 14.10 21.62 10.29
C ASN A 137 15.17 20.62 9.83
N LEU A 138 14.82 19.64 9.00
CA LEU A 138 15.78 18.68 8.45
C LEU A 138 16.74 19.39 7.49
N GLU A 139 16.23 20.26 6.62
CA GLU A 139 17.05 21.07 5.71
C GLU A 139 18.02 21.96 6.50
N ALA A 140 17.51 22.70 7.49
CA ALA A 140 18.34 23.55 8.36
C ALA A 140 19.39 22.72 9.12
N TYR A 141 18.99 21.57 9.69
CA TYR A 141 19.91 20.74 10.45
C TYR A 141 20.97 20.06 9.57
N SER A 142 20.61 19.67 8.34
CA SER A 142 21.53 19.04 7.39
C SER A 142 22.70 19.94 6.97
N LYS A 143 22.54 21.26 7.09
CA LYS A 143 23.61 22.26 6.83
C LYS A 143 24.63 22.33 7.96
N THR A 144 24.37 21.72 9.12
CA THR A 144 25.31 21.71 10.24
C THR A 144 26.35 20.60 10.08
N PRO A 145 27.61 20.82 10.46
CA PRO A 145 28.66 19.80 10.35
C PRO A 145 28.43 18.58 11.26
N LEU A 146 27.56 18.74 12.26
CA LEU A 146 27.24 17.72 13.26
C LEU A 146 26.15 16.74 12.80
N PHE A 147 25.43 17.06 11.72
CA PHE A 147 24.30 16.27 11.22
C PHE A 147 24.64 14.80 11.02
N SER A 148 25.76 14.51 10.33
CA SER A 148 26.18 13.15 10.01
C SER A 148 26.61 12.29 11.21
N GLN A 149 26.85 12.92 12.38
CA GLN A 149 27.39 12.26 13.57
C GLN A 149 26.35 12.18 14.71
N ASP A 150 25.27 12.97 14.66
CA ASP A 150 24.28 13.06 15.72
C ASP A 150 23.03 12.21 15.42
N TYR A 151 23.22 10.89 15.37
CA TYR A 151 22.14 9.93 15.15
C TYR A 151 21.02 10.02 16.20
N ASN A 152 21.37 10.37 17.44
CA ASN A 152 20.46 10.42 18.58
C ASN A 152 19.78 11.78 18.75
N LEU A 153 20.05 12.76 17.87
CA LEU A 153 19.46 14.10 17.92
C LEU A 153 19.74 14.85 19.23
N SER A 154 20.88 14.56 19.85
CA SER A 154 21.31 15.14 21.12
C SER A 154 21.67 16.62 20.98
N ARG A 155 22.12 17.03 19.79
CA ARG A 155 22.56 18.39 19.47
C ARG A 155 21.56 19.13 18.58
N PHE A 156 20.43 18.50 18.27
CA PHE A 156 19.38 19.12 17.50
C PHE A 156 18.77 20.32 18.25
N THR A 157 18.66 21.44 17.55
CA THR A 157 17.97 22.65 18.01
C THR A 157 16.91 23.05 16.98
N LEU A 158 15.71 23.37 17.47
CA LEU A 158 14.60 23.81 16.62
C LEU A 158 14.99 25.09 15.86
N SER A 159 14.85 25.05 14.53
CA SER A 159 15.09 26.20 13.66
C SER A 159 13.77 26.83 13.20
N HIS A 160 12.77 26.00 12.90
CA HIS A 160 11.48 26.45 12.40
C HIS A 160 10.33 25.87 13.25
N PRO A 161 9.42 26.69 13.77
CA PRO A 161 8.25 26.21 14.49
C PRO A 161 7.25 25.57 13.52
N ILE A 162 6.32 24.78 14.06
CA ILE A 162 5.22 24.22 13.29
C ILE A 162 4.32 25.38 12.84
N PRO A 163 4.03 25.52 11.53
CA PRO A 163 3.26 26.64 11.00
C PRO A 163 1.86 26.66 11.58
N GLY A 164 1.26 27.84 11.71
CA GLY A 164 -0.14 27.99 12.11
C GLY A 164 -1.12 27.49 11.03
N VAL A 165 -2.38 27.24 11.39
CA VAL A 165 -3.41 26.78 10.44
C VAL A 165 -3.64 27.78 9.30
N SER A 166 -3.49 29.07 9.59
CA SER A 166 -3.70 30.17 8.65
C SER A 166 -2.38 30.89 8.29
N ASP A 167 -1.24 30.18 8.32
CA ASP A 167 0.04 30.78 7.92
C ASP A 167 0.05 31.01 6.40
N PRO A 168 0.01 32.27 5.93
CA PRO A 168 -0.14 32.56 4.51
C PRO A 168 1.09 32.16 3.69
N ARG A 169 2.22 31.81 4.32
CA ARG A 169 3.46 31.47 3.60
C ARG A 169 3.50 30.03 3.11
N VAL A 170 2.65 29.15 3.64
CA VAL A 170 2.74 27.70 3.39
C VAL A 170 1.66 27.19 2.42
N HIS A 171 0.57 27.94 2.23
CA HIS A 171 -0.50 27.63 1.26
C HIS A 171 -0.95 26.16 1.22
N LEU A 172 -1.02 25.49 2.38
CA LEU A 172 -1.38 24.05 2.50
C LEU A 172 -2.84 23.74 2.11
N GLU A 173 -3.60 24.74 1.68
CA GLU A 173 -4.95 24.64 1.13
C GLU A 173 -4.98 24.09 -0.29
N ASP A 174 -3.90 24.25 -1.04
CA ASP A 174 -3.80 23.71 -2.38
C ASP A 174 -3.39 22.23 -2.32
N PRO A 175 -4.22 21.29 -2.84
CA PRO A 175 -3.88 19.87 -2.88
C PRO A 175 -2.62 19.57 -3.71
N SER A 176 -2.26 20.43 -4.68
CA SER A 176 -1.01 20.28 -5.43
C SER A 176 0.20 20.57 -4.55
N ILE A 177 0.17 21.69 -3.80
CA ILE A 177 1.24 22.06 -2.87
C ILE A 177 1.37 21.00 -1.77
N ALA A 178 0.25 20.52 -1.23
CA ALA A 178 0.24 19.45 -0.24
C ALA A 178 0.85 18.14 -0.78
N LYS A 179 0.56 17.78 -2.04
CA LYS A 179 1.16 16.62 -2.71
C LYS A 179 2.67 16.82 -2.89
N ASP A 180 3.11 17.97 -3.40
CA ASP A 180 4.52 18.26 -3.63
C ASP A 180 5.32 18.25 -2.32
N LEU A 181 4.75 18.78 -1.24
CA LEU A 181 5.32 18.72 0.11
C LEU A 181 5.52 17.27 0.59
N LEU A 182 4.50 16.42 0.43
CA LEU A 182 4.63 15.00 0.78
C LEU A 182 5.69 14.32 -0.08
N LEU A 183 5.70 14.60 -1.39
CA LEU A 183 6.67 14.01 -2.31
C LEU A 183 8.11 14.41 -1.92
N GLU A 184 8.32 15.66 -1.51
CA GLU A 184 9.59 16.15 -0.98
C GLU A 184 9.99 15.42 0.31
N LEU A 185 9.04 15.20 1.23
CA LEU A 185 9.28 14.40 2.44
C LEU A 185 9.72 12.97 2.10
N PHE A 186 9.10 12.33 1.11
CA PHE A 186 9.50 11.00 0.65
C PHE A 186 10.89 11.01 0.00
N ARG A 187 11.22 12.02 -0.80
CA ARG A 187 12.55 12.17 -1.43
C ARG A 187 13.64 12.36 -0.38
N GLU A 188 13.39 13.21 0.61
CA GLU A 188 14.32 13.42 1.72
C GLU A 188 14.48 12.14 2.54
N ALA A 189 13.38 11.47 2.89
CA ALA A 189 13.42 10.17 3.56
C ALA A 189 14.27 9.14 2.80
N PHE A 190 14.06 9.03 1.48
CA PHE A 190 14.81 8.12 0.62
C PHE A 190 16.32 8.44 0.57
N ALA A 191 16.70 9.72 0.69
CA ALA A 191 18.09 10.15 0.68
C ALA A 191 18.80 10.02 2.05
N LEU A 192 18.06 9.93 3.16
CA LEU A 192 18.60 9.93 4.52
C LEU A 192 19.65 8.85 4.80
N PRO A 193 19.47 7.57 4.41
CA PRO A 193 20.47 6.53 4.66
C PRO A 193 21.84 6.90 4.11
N ARG A 194 21.88 7.55 2.94
CA ARG A 194 23.14 8.01 2.32
C ARG A 194 23.70 9.23 3.03
N LYS A 195 22.86 10.21 3.37
CA LYS A 195 23.29 11.45 4.04
C LYS A 195 23.84 11.20 5.46
N LEU A 196 23.23 10.27 6.19
CA LEU A 196 23.52 9.98 7.61
C LEU A 196 24.25 8.65 7.84
N LYS A 197 24.58 7.91 6.78
CA LYS A 197 25.18 6.55 6.84
C LYS A 197 24.39 5.60 7.76
N LEU A 198 23.07 5.67 7.68
CA LEU A 198 22.17 4.84 8.48
C LEU A 198 21.89 3.53 7.77
N PRO A 199 21.65 2.43 8.53
CA PRO A 199 20.96 1.27 7.99
C PRO A 199 19.64 1.74 7.36
N PRO A 200 19.32 1.32 6.12
CA PRO A 200 18.06 1.71 5.47
C PRO A 200 16.81 1.46 6.33
N GLU A 201 16.81 0.40 7.14
CA GLU A 201 15.72 0.02 8.05
C GLU A 201 15.46 1.07 9.14
N GLU A 202 16.46 1.89 9.49
CA GLU A 202 16.36 2.95 10.49
C GLU A 202 15.82 4.28 9.93
N THR A 203 15.52 4.35 8.62
CA THR A 203 15.01 5.58 7.97
C THR A 203 13.72 6.08 8.63
N VAL A 204 12.69 5.24 8.67
CA VAL A 204 11.38 5.59 9.23
C VAL A 204 11.45 5.80 10.75
N PRO A 205 12.13 4.93 11.55
CA PRO A 205 12.40 5.19 12.97
C PRO A 205 13.11 6.52 13.23
N TYR A 206 14.11 6.88 12.43
CA TYR A 206 14.83 8.14 12.56
C TYR A 206 13.91 9.34 12.32
N ILE A 207 13.12 9.33 11.23
CA ILE A 207 12.16 10.42 10.94
C ILE A 207 11.14 10.55 12.08
N ARG A 208 10.63 9.45 12.63
CA ARG A 208 9.73 9.47 13.80
C ARG A 208 10.39 10.16 15.00
N ARG A 209 11.63 9.78 15.35
CA ARG A 209 12.38 10.41 16.46
C ARG A 209 12.63 11.89 16.20
N PHE A 210 13.00 12.24 14.96
CA PHE A 210 13.21 13.63 14.54
C PHE A 210 11.95 14.47 14.67
N ALA A 211 10.82 13.96 14.17
CA ALA A 211 9.54 14.64 14.27
C ALA A 211 9.10 14.85 15.73
N ARG A 212 9.30 13.84 16.60
CA ARG A 212 9.03 13.99 18.04
C ARG A 212 9.93 15.06 18.67
N ARG A 213 11.22 15.07 18.32
CA ARG A 213 12.16 16.08 18.82
C ARG A 213 11.77 17.50 18.39
N VAL A 214 11.29 17.68 17.15
CA VAL A 214 10.73 18.95 16.67
C VAL A 214 9.54 19.38 17.54
N LEU A 215 8.59 18.47 17.82
CA LEU A 215 7.40 18.77 18.63
C LEU A 215 7.72 19.03 20.12
N GLU A 216 8.71 18.34 20.67
CA GLU A 216 9.14 18.47 22.07
C GLU A 216 9.95 19.76 22.32
N SER A 217 10.54 20.34 21.28
CA SER A 217 11.39 21.53 21.41
C SER A 217 10.61 22.76 21.88
N GLU A 218 11.26 23.59 22.69
CA GLU A 218 10.70 24.88 23.10
C GLU A 218 10.41 25.78 21.89
N GLY A 219 9.24 26.42 21.88
CA GLY A 219 8.80 27.27 20.77
C GLY A 219 8.27 26.53 19.53
N ALA A 220 8.15 25.18 19.56
CA ALA A 220 7.62 24.40 18.45
C ALA A 220 6.19 24.78 18.06
N LEU A 221 5.35 25.06 19.05
CA LEU A 221 3.99 25.54 18.87
C LEU A 221 3.96 27.05 19.13
N ARG A 222 3.61 27.84 18.11
CA ARG A 222 3.51 29.30 18.26
C ARG A 222 2.32 29.65 19.17
N THR A 223 2.60 30.12 20.37
CA THR A 223 1.62 30.81 21.22
C THR A 223 1.99 32.28 21.34
N SER A 224 1.11 33.15 20.84
CA SER A 224 1.25 34.60 21.03
C SER A 224 0.54 34.97 22.33
N THR A 225 1.27 35.06 23.44
CA THR A 225 0.75 35.73 24.64
C THR A 225 0.72 37.24 24.39
N ARG A 226 -0.48 37.83 24.35
CA ARG A 226 -0.64 39.28 24.33
C ARG A 226 -0.82 39.78 25.76
N GLY A 227 0.22 40.38 26.34
CA GLY A 227 0.13 41.03 27.65
C GLY A 227 1.40 40.90 28.50
N PRO A 228 1.44 41.60 29.65
CA PRO A 228 2.50 41.45 30.65
C PRO A 228 2.54 40.00 31.20
N SER A 229 3.74 39.48 31.45
CA SER A 229 3.91 38.14 32.03
C SER A 229 3.35 38.06 33.45
N LEU A 230 2.97 36.87 33.91
CA LEU A 230 2.52 36.67 35.30
C LEU A 230 3.54 37.17 36.31
N GLU A 231 4.84 37.01 36.04
CA GLU A 231 5.91 37.51 36.91
C GLU A 231 5.92 39.04 36.98
N THR A 232 5.72 39.73 35.86
CA THR A 232 5.62 41.19 35.87
C THR A 232 4.37 41.68 36.60
N LEU A 233 3.23 40.99 36.47
CA LEU A 233 2.01 41.32 37.20
C LEU A 233 2.14 41.05 38.71
N ARG A 234 2.81 39.96 39.10
CA ARG A 234 3.11 39.65 40.52
C ARG A 234 4.03 40.70 41.14
N ARG A 235 5.10 41.10 40.44
CA ARG A 235 6.00 42.16 40.90
C ARG A 235 5.27 43.51 41.02
N ALA A 236 4.43 43.86 40.05
CA ALA A 236 3.62 45.08 40.11
C ALA A 236 2.63 45.08 41.29
N LEU A 237 2.06 43.92 41.63
CA LEU A 237 1.19 43.76 42.79
C LEU A 237 1.97 43.90 44.13
N GLU A 238 3.15 43.30 44.22
CA GLU A 238 4.02 43.43 45.41
C GLU A 238 4.51 44.87 45.62
N GLU A 239 4.81 45.60 44.54
CA GLU A 239 5.17 47.01 44.58
C GLU A 239 3.96 47.89 44.97
N ALA A 240 2.77 47.58 44.46
CA ALA A 240 1.52 48.26 44.84
C ALA A 240 1.22 48.14 46.35
N HIS A 241 1.45 46.96 46.93
CA HIS A 241 1.34 46.76 48.38
C HIS A 241 2.41 47.51 49.17
N ARG A 242 3.66 47.54 48.69
CA ARG A 242 4.74 48.29 49.36
C ARG A 242 4.53 49.80 49.34
N GLN A 243 3.89 50.33 48.29
CA GLN A 243 3.64 51.76 48.12
C GLN A 243 2.30 52.24 48.72
N ASN A 244 1.52 51.36 49.36
CA ASN A 244 0.18 51.66 49.90
C ASN A 244 -0.75 52.35 48.87
N LEU A 245 -0.79 51.82 47.65
CA LEU A 245 -1.73 52.29 46.62
C LEU A 245 -3.20 52.12 47.06
N SER A 246 -4.11 52.79 46.37
CA SER A 246 -5.53 52.74 46.73
C SER A 246 -6.09 51.32 46.62
N VAL A 247 -7.07 50.99 47.48
CA VAL A 247 -7.71 49.66 47.49
C VAL A 247 -8.32 49.31 46.12
N GLY A 248 -8.76 50.30 45.34
CA GLY A 248 -9.26 50.10 43.99
C GLY A 248 -8.19 49.69 42.97
N GLU A 249 -6.99 50.27 43.06
CA GLU A 249 -5.87 49.95 42.17
C GLU A 249 -5.29 48.56 42.45
N ILE A 250 -5.20 48.19 43.73
CA ILE A 250 -4.77 46.84 44.16
C ILE A 250 -5.76 45.80 43.63
N ARG A 251 -7.07 45.99 43.81
CA ARG A 251 -8.10 45.08 43.27
C ARG A 251 -8.04 44.96 41.75
N ALA A 252 -7.82 46.05 41.03
CA ALA A 252 -7.68 46.02 39.58
C ALA A 252 -6.45 45.22 39.11
N LEU A 253 -5.34 45.26 39.86
CA LEU A 253 -4.15 44.45 39.60
C LEU A 253 -4.38 42.96 39.92
N GLU A 254 -5.09 42.65 41.02
CA GLU A 254 -5.50 41.28 41.36
C GLU A 254 -6.40 40.67 40.28
N GLU A 255 -7.40 41.42 39.80
CA GLU A 255 -8.28 40.98 38.70
C GLU A 255 -7.50 40.72 37.41
N ARG A 256 -6.54 41.59 37.06
CA ARG A 256 -5.66 41.38 35.89
C ARG A 256 -4.76 40.15 36.05
N LEU A 257 -4.23 39.91 37.25
CA LEU A 257 -3.42 38.73 37.55
C LEU A 257 -4.26 37.44 37.45
N HIS A 258 -5.48 37.44 37.99
CA HIS A 258 -6.40 36.32 37.88
C HIS A 258 -6.81 36.04 36.43
N ALA A 259 -7.11 37.08 35.65
CA ALA A 259 -7.42 36.95 34.23
C ALA A 259 -6.24 36.40 33.44
N ALA A 260 -5.02 36.91 33.66
CA ALA A 260 -3.81 36.41 33.02
C ALA A 260 -3.52 34.94 33.38
N ALA A 261 -3.72 34.55 34.65
CA ALA A 261 -3.52 33.18 35.11
C ALA A 261 -4.60 32.21 34.59
N ALA A 262 -5.83 32.69 34.35
CA ALA A 262 -6.86 31.90 33.69
C ALA A 262 -6.54 31.69 32.20
N GLU A 263 -6.06 32.73 31.51
CA GLU A 263 -5.66 32.64 30.11
C GLU A 263 -4.44 31.75 29.91
N GLU A 264 -3.43 31.81 30.79
CA GLU A 264 -2.27 30.91 30.72
C GLU A 264 -2.65 29.44 30.92
N ARG A 265 -3.58 29.15 31.84
CA ARG A 265 -4.13 27.79 32.02
C ARG A 265 -4.88 27.33 30.76
N ARG A 266 -5.70 28.20 30.16
CA ARG A 266 -6.42 27.90 28.91
C ARG A 266 -5.44 27.62 27.76
N LEU A 267 -4.42 28.46 27.60
CA LEU A 267 -3.39 28.28 26.58
C LEU A 267 -2.60 26.99 26.80
N SER A 268 -2.27 26.65 28.06
CA SER A 268 -1.59 25.39 28.39
C SER A 268 -2.41 24.17 27.98
N LEU A 269 -3.73 24.17 28.23
CA LEU A 269 -4.62 23.09 27.78
C LEU A 269 -4.67 22.98 26.26
N VAL A 270 -4.73 24.11 25.54
CA VAL A 270 -4.70 24.13 24.07
C VAL A 270 -3.36 23.60 23.53
N ILE A 271 -2.24 23.95 24.16
CA ILE A 271 -0.91 23.43 23.80
C ILE A 271 -0.86 21.91 23.99
N GLU A 272 -1.38 21.38 25.09
CA GLU A 272 -1.43 19.94 25.35
C GLU A 272 -2.30 19.21 24.32
N GLU A 273 -3.47 19.76 23.98
CA GLU A 273 -4.31 19.22 22.91
C GLU A 273 -3.59 19.26 21.55
N ASP A 274 -2.91 20.36 21.23
CA ASP A 274 -2.11 20.49 20.01
C ASP A 274 -0.96 19.47 19.98
N ARG A 275 -0.25 19.29 21.09
CA ARG A 275 0.81 18.27 21.23
C ARG A 275 0.25 16.87 20.98
N ALA A 276 -0.90 16.52 21.56
CA ALA A 276 -1.54 15.23 21.32
C ALA A 276 -1.92 15.04 19.85
N ARG A 277 -2.50 16.08 19.21
CA ARG A 277 -2.87 16.04 17.79
C ARG A 277 -1.66 15.89 16.87
N PHE A 278 -0.57 16.62 17.13
CA PHE A 278 0.66 16.50 16.35
C PHE A 278 1.37 15.16 16.61
N SER A 279 1.34 14.62 17.82
CA SER A 279 1.84 13.27 18.09
C SER A 279 1.12 12.21 17.26
N ALA A 280 -0.22 12.31 17.17
CA ALA A 280 -1.01 11.45 16.29
C ALA A 280 -0.68 11.67 14.80
N ALA A 281 -0.46 12.91 14.38
CA ALA A 281 -0.06 13.25 13.01
C ALA A 281 1.32 12.65 12.66
N ILE A 282 2.28 12.65 13.59
CA ILE A 282 3.59 12.00 13.41
C ILE A 282 3.41 10.51 13.16
N GLU A 283 2.57 9.82 13.93
CA GLU A 283 2.36 8.38 13.74
C GLU A 283 1.68 8.08 12.40
N ARG A 284 0.71 8.90 11.97
CA ARG A 284 0.07 8.76 10.65
C ARG A 284 1.04 9.01 9.50
N LEU A 285 1.89 10.04 9.58
CA LEU A 285 2.94 10.29 8.60
C LEU A 285 3.97 9.16 8.57
N THR A 286 4.36 8.64 9.74
CA THR A 286 5.33 7.54 9.83
C THR A 286 4.77 6.25 9.23
N ALA A 287 3.48 5.95 9.47
CA ALA A 287 2.80 4.84 8.83
C ALA A 287 2.70 5.03 7.31
N LEU A 288 2.46 6.25 6.85
CA LEU A 288 2.46 6.59 5.43
C LEU A 288 3.83 6.34 4.79
N LEU A 289 4.91 6.82 5.43
CA LEU A 289 6.28 6.57 4.98
C LEU A 289 6.60 5.07 4.93
N SER A 290 6.30 4.33 6.01
CA SER A 290 6.50 2.87 6.05
C SER A 290 5.80 2.15 4.91
N ARG A 291 4.56 2.54 4.61
CA ARG A 291 3.74 1.91 3.57
C ARG A 291 4.28 2.13 2.15
N TYR A 292 4.80 3.32 1.86
CA TYR A 292 5.13 3.73 0.49
C TYR A 292 6.63 3.76 0.19
N LEU A 293 7.51 3.83 1.19
CA LEU A 293 8.95 3.70 0.98
C LEU A 293 9.31 2.27 0.57
N PRO A 294 10.24 2.10 -0.38
CA PRO A 294 10.62 0.78 -0.85
C PRO A 294 11.42 0.02 0.21
N SER A 295 11.26 -1.30 0.24
CA SER A 295 12.11 -2.18 1.05
C SER A 295 13.59 -2.00 0.68
N PRO A 296 14.52 -1.95 1.65
CA PRO A 296 14.35 -2.16 3.11
C PRO A 296 13.99 -0.92 3.96
N MET A 297 13.77 0.26 3.36
CA MET A 297 13.40 1.47 4.11
C MET A 297 11.95 1.46 4.61
N GLY A 298 11.08 0.74 3.90
CA GLY A 298 9.68 0.51 4.25
C GLY A 298 9.19 -0.84 3.73
N GLU A 299 7.90 -0.90 3.46
CA GLU A 299 7.17 -2.11 3.09
C GLU A 299 6.80 -2.16 1.61
N ALA A 300 7.00 -1.06 0.86
CA ALA A 300 6.64 -1.02 -0.55
C ALA A 300 7.55 -1.91 -1.40
N THR A 301 6.96 -2.58 -2.38
CA THR A 301 7.70 -3.36 -3.37
C THR A 301 8.10 -2.47 -4.54
N TRP A 302 9.34 -2.63 -5.02
CA TRP A 302 9.80 -1.97 -6.24
C TRP A 302 8.91 -2.34 -7.45
N PRO A 303 8.61 -1.39 -8.35
CA PRO A 303 7.86 -1.70 -9.56
C PRO A 303 8.67 -2.66 -10.44
N GLN A 304 7.99 -3.64 -11.02
CA GLN A 304 8.64 -4.55 -11.97
C GLN A 304 8.76 -3.87 -13.33
N VAL A 305 9.99 -3.56 -13.74
CA VAL A 305 10.33 -3.10 -15.09
C VAL A 305 10.84 -4.31 -15.88
N PRO A 306 10.32 -4.56 -17.10
CA PRO A 306 10.84 -5.61 -17.98
C PRO A 306 12.33 -5.40 -18.24
N GLN A 307 13.12 -6.46 -18.01
CA GLN A 307 14.58 -6.46 -18.20
C GLN A 307 14.99 -6.46 -19.68
N LYS A 308 14.07 -6.87 -20.56
CA LYS A 308 14.29 -6.86 -22.02
C LYS A 308 13.82 -5.52 -22.60
N ILE A 309 14.67 -4.90 -23.41
CA ILE A 309 14.51 -3.58 -24.02
C ILE A 309 14.37 -3.75 -25.53
N LEU A 310 13.28 -3.21 -26.08
CA LEU A 310 13.11 -3.11 -27.53
C LEU A 310 14.10 -2.09 -28.11
N GLY A 311 14.94 -2.53 -29.04
CA GLY A 311 15.99 -1.69 -29.63
C GLY A 311 17.25 -1.51 -28.77
N SER A 312 17.50 -2.43 -27.83
CA SER A 312 18.75 -2.52 -27.06
C SER A 312 19.98 -2.59 -27.98
N GLN A 313 21.11 -2.06 -27.51
CA GLN A 313 22.43 -2.21 -28.13
C GLN A 313 23.14 -3.50 -27.71
N HIS A 314 22.75 -4.08 -26.56
CA HIS A 314 23.38 -5.27 -26.01
C HIS A 314 22.51 -6.51 -26.22
N PRO A 315 23.04 -7.60 -26.80
CA PRO A 315 22.27 -8.83 -27.04
C PRO A 315 21.60 -9.40 -25.78
N GLU A 316 22.20 -9.19 -24.60
CA GLU A 316 21.66 -9.65 -23.32
C GLU A 316 20.32 -8.99 -22.97
N TYR A 317 20.14 -7.71 -23.25
CA TYR A 317 18.92 -6.96 -22.93
C TYR A 317 17.99 -6.85 -24.14
N ALA A 318 18.37 -7.33 -25.33
CA ALA A 318 17.55 -7.20 -26.53
C ALA A 318 16.20 -7.93 -26.45
N LEU A 319 15.13 -7.21 -26.80
CA LEU A 319 13.81 -7.76 -27.08
C LEU A 319 13.58 -7.77 -28.60
N GLU A 320 13.40 -8.96 -29.18
CA GLU A 320 13.21 -9.13 -30.62
C GLU A 320 11.83 -8.67 -31.10
N ALA A 321 10.78 -8.99 -30.33
CA ALA A 321 9.41 -8.65 -30.65
C ALA A 321 8.61 -8.34 -29.38
N VAL A 322 7.65 -7.43 -29.49
CA VAL A 322 6.74 -7.08 -28.38
C VAL A 322 5.78 -8.26 -28.14
N PRO A 323 5.74 -8.84 -26.92
CA PRO A 323 4.79 -9.90 -26.61
C PRO A 323 3.35 -9.38 -26.69
N ARG A 324 2.43 -10.18 -27.23
CA ARG A 324 1.02 -9.78 -27.43
C ARG A 324 0.30 -9.44 -26.13
N ASP A 325 0.64 -10.12 -25.04
CA ASP A 325 0.00 -9.95 -23.73
C ASP A 325 0.79 -9.00 -22.80
N ALA A 326 1.81 -8.30 -23.32
CA ALA A 326 2.64 -7.41 -22.53
C ALA A 326 1.83 -6.19 -22.04
N LYS A 327 1.74 -6.04 -20.71
CA LYS A 327 1.18 -4.84 -20.06
C LYS A 327 2.24 -3.78 -19.75
N ALA A 328 3.51 -4.13 -19.89
CA ALA A 328 4.64 -3.24 -19.69
C ALA A 328 5.71 -3.54 -20.74
N LEU A 329 6.33 -2.49 -21.27
CA LEU A 329 7.36 -2.55 -22.30
C LEU A 329 8.42 -1.50 -22.01
N THR A 330 9.69 -1.88 -22.09
CA THR A 330 10.82 -0.95 -22.06
C THR A 330 11.42 -0.89 -23.45
N LEU A 331 11.73 0.31 -23.93
CA LEU A 331 12.29 0.52 -25.26
C LEU A 331 13.33 1.64 -25.26
N ARG A 332 14.26 1.57 -26.19
CA ARG A 332 15.18 2.67 -26.47
C ARG A 332 14.52 3.68 -27.41
N LEU A 333 14.71 4.96 -27.14
CA LEU A 333 14.21 6.07 -27.95
C LEU A 333 14.95 6.13 -29.29
N MET A 334 14.30 5.60 -30.31
CA MET A 334 14.67 5.72 -31.71
C MET A 334 13.39 5.74 -32.55
N PRO A 335 13.40 6.31 -33.76
CA PRO A 335 12.23 6.27 -34.64
C PRO A 335 11.82 4.84 -34.95
N GLN A 336 10.64 4.44 -34.47
CA GLN A 336 10.12 3.07 -34.65
C GLN A 336 8.60 3.03 -34.53
N ARG A 337 8.01 1.97 -35.08
CA ARG A 337 6.58 1.65 -34.98
C ARG A 337 6.41 0.23 -34.50
N PHE A 338 5.51 0.02 -33.55
CA PHE A 338 5.21 -1.31 -33.01
C PHE A 338 3.78 -1.35 -32.48
N PHE A 339 3.23 -2.55 -32.37
CA PHE A 339 1.95 -2.77 -31.70
C PHE A 339 2.17 -3.04 -30.22
N PHE A 340 1.42 -2.34 -29.37
CA PHE A 340 1.42 -2.55 -27.93
C PHE A 340 -0.02 -2.50 -27.42
N TRP A 341 -0.50 -3.61 -26.85
CA TRP A 341 -1.87 -3.75 -26.32
C TRP A 341 -2.95 -3.28 -27.31
N ASN A 342 -2.94 -3.83 -28.52
CA ASN A 342 -3.88 -3.52 -29.62
C ASN A 342 -3.78 -2.10 -30.22
N HIS A 343 -2.87 -1.25 -29.72
CA HIS A 343 -2.62 0.07 -30.29
C HIS A 343 -1.33 0.11 -31.08
N GLU A 344 -1.34 0.78 -32.24
CA GLU A 344 -0.11 1.12 -32.94
C GLU A 344 0.55 2.31 -32.21
N VAL A 345 1.77 2.09 -31.73
CA VAL A 345 2.60 3.11 -31.09
C VAL A 345 3.69 3.53 -32.07
N LYS A 346 3.77 4.83 -32.33
CA LYS A 346 4.79 5.46 -33.16
C LYS A 346 5.69 6.32 -32.30
N ILE A 347 7.00 6.07 -32.33
CA ILE A 347 8.01 6.98 -31.80
C ILE A 347 8.52 7.83 -32.95
N SER A 348 8.33 9.14 -32.88
CA SER A 348 8.83 10.12 -33.84
C SER A 348 10.04 10.86 -33.26
N GLN A 349 10.93 11.35 -34.13
CA GLN A 349 12.07 12.16 -33.72
C GLN A 349 12.16 13.40 -34.62
N ALA A 350 12.23 14.57 -33.99
CA ALA A 350 12.46 15.85 -34.63
C ALA A 350 13.69 16.50 -34.00
N GLY A 351 14.85 16.37 -34.67
CA GLY A 351 16.13 16.80 -34.10
C GLY A 351 16.49 16.00 -32.84
N LYS A 352 16.59 16.69 -31.69
CA LYS A 352 16.86 16.08 -30.37
C LYS A 352 15.60 15.72 -29.59
N VAL A 353 14.42 16.07 -30.11
CA VAL A 353 13.14 15.89 -29.43
C VAL A 353 12.48 14.61 -29.93
N PHE A 354 11.96 13.81 -29.01
CA PHE A 354 11.17 12.62 -29.32
C PHE A 354 9.69 12.89 -29.10
N GLY A 355 8.85 12.30 -29.94
CA GLY A 355 7.40 12.30 -29.82
C GLY A 355 6.87 10.87 -29.71
N ILE A 356 5.75 10.69 -29.00
CA ILE A 356 4.97 9.46 -28.98
C ILE A 356 3.60 9.73 -29.61
N GLY A 357 3.26 8.92 -30.61
CA GLY A 357 1.96 8.91 -31.28
C GLY A 357 1.21 7.62 -30.98
N VAL A 358 0.02 7.70 -30.39
CA VAL A 358 -0.88 6.56 -30.13
C VAL A 358 -2.33 7.01 -30.25
N ALA A 359 -3.17 6.24 -30.96
CA ALA A 359 -4.62 6.48 -31.07
C ALA A 359 -4.98 7.95 -31.42
N GLU A 360 -4.37 8.48 -32.49
CA GLU A 360 -4.51 9.86 -32.99
C GLU A 360 -4.01 10.98 -32.05
N GLN A 361 -3.46 10.63 -30.89
CA GLN A 361 -2.79 11.58 -30.00
C GLN A 361 -1.28 11.56 -30.27
N GLU A 362 -0.67 12.73 -30.50
CA GLU A 362 0.79 12.88 -30.55
C GLU A 362 1.24 13.83 -29.43
N ARG A 363 2.23 13.39 -28.64
CA ARG A 363 2.77 14.17 -27.52
C ARG A 363 4.29 14.14 -27.52
N ILE A 364 4.89 15.27 -27.22
CA ILE A 364 6.34 15.41 -27.05
C ILE A 364 6.76 14.73 -25.73
N ILE A 365 7.87 13.99 -25.78
CA ILE A 365 8.49 13.33 -24.63
C ILE A 365 9.69 14.16 -24.19
N GLU A 366 9.51 15.01 -23.18
CA GLU A 366 10.60 15.76 -22.55
C GLU A 366 11.53 14.83 -21.76
N GLU A 367 12.76 15.27 -21.46
CA GLU A 367 13.67 14.51 -20.60
C GLU A 367 13.08 14.37 -19.18
N ASP A 368 13.23 13.19 -18.57
CA ASP A 368 12.60 12.82 -17.29
C ASP A 368 11.06 12.97 -17.23
N ALA A 369 10.40 13.02 -18.41
CA ALA A 369 8.96 13.12 -18.48
C ALA A 369 8.27 11.86 -17.94
N ALA A 370 7.28 12.08 -17.08
CA ALA A 370 6.34 11.06 -16.63
C ALA A 370 4.90 11.56 -16.85
N PHE A 371 4.13 10.89 -17.72
CA PHE A 371 2.75 11.27 -18.01
C PHE A 371 1.88 10.09 -18.39
N SER A 372 0.57 10.32 -18.39
CA SER A 372 -0.41 9.38 -18.93
C SER A 372 -1.01 9.89 -20.23
N LEU A 373 -1.31 8.97 -21.15
CA LEU A 373 -2.17 9.17 -22.30
C LEU A 373 -3.45 8.35 -22.12
N THR A 374 -4.59 8.97 -22.37
CA THR A 374 -5.88 8.30 -22.27
C THR A 374 -6.18 7.63 -23.60
N LEU A 375 -6.25 6.30 -23.62
CA LEU A 375 -6.64 5.51 -24.79
C LEU A 375 -8.15 5.18 -24.71
N PRO A 376 -8.77 4.70 -25.81
CA PRO A 376 -10.19 4.33 -25.82
C PRO A 376 -10.57 3.28 -24.76
N ASP A 377 -9.71 2.29 -24.54
CA ASP A 377 -9.91 1.09 -23.71
C ASP A 377 -8.95 1.00 -22.51
N ALA A 378 -7.96 1.89 -22.41
CA ALA A 378 -6.89 1.82 -21.41
C ALA A 378 -6.29 3.19 -21.06
N GLU A 379 -5.41 3.22 -20.06
CA GLU A 379 -4.52 4.35 -19.78
C GLU A 379 -3.06 3.91 -20.02
N LEU A 380 -2.35 4.61 -20.90
CA LEU A 380 -0.94 4.39 -21.19
C LEU A 380 -0.09 5.32 -20.35
N HIS A 381 0.71 4.75 -19.46
CA HIS A 381 1.72 5.47 -18.69
C HIS A 381 3.05 5.44 -19.42
N VAL A 382 3.66 6.61 -19.51
CA VAL A 382 4.92 6.85 -20.19
C VAL A 382 5.88 7.45 -19.19
N VAL A 383 7.03 6.81 -19.00
CA VAL A 383 8.12 7.30 -18.14
C VAL A 383 9.41 7.27 -18.94
N ARG A 384 10.06 8.41 -19.10
CA ARG A 384 11.36 8.53 -19.78
C ARG A 384 12.49 8.65 -18.76
N TYR A 385 13.60 8.00 -19.06
CA TYR A 385 14.89 8.24 -18.41
C TYR A 385 15.98 8.24 -19.48
N LYS A 386 16.67 9.37 -19.68
CA LYS A 386 17.66 9.57 -20.77
C LYS A 386 17.11 9.10 -22.13
N ASP A 387 17.75 8.12 -22.76
CA ASP A 387 17.39 7.56 -24.07
C ASP A 387 16.46 6.34 -23.96
N TYR A 388 15.89 6.07 -22.80
CA TYR A 388 15.01 4.92 -22.57
C TYR A 388 13.61 5.36 -22.15
N LEU A 389 12.62 4.61 -22.61
CA LEU A 389 11.22 4.85 -22.38
C LEU A 389 10.58 3.58 -21.82
N HIS A 390 9.87 3.73 -20.72
CA HIS A 390 9.03 2.70 -20.15
C HIS A 390 7.56 3.01 -20.42
N LEU A 391 6.88 2.07 -21.06
CA LEU A 391 5.46 2.09 -21.35
C LEU A 391 4.76 1.07 -20.46
N ARG A 392 3.70 1.50 -19.78
CA ARG A 392 2.86 0.59 -19.01
C ARG A 392 1.40 0.88 -19.28
N ILE A 393 0.64 -0.16 -19.59
CA ILE A 393 -0.79 -0.06 -19.75
C ILE A 393 -1.50 -0.49 -18.47
N GLY A 394 -2.37 0.39 -18.01
CA GLY A 394 -3.28 0.15 -16.89
C GLY A 394 -4.74 0.25 -17.35
N PRO A 395 -5.66 -0.40 -16.62
CA PRO A 395 -7.08 -0.08 -16.77
C PRO A 395 -7.30 1.40 -16.45
N ARG A 396 -8.18 2.05 -17.20
CA ARG A 396 -8.61 3.42 -16.92
C ARG A 396 -9.46 3.42 -15.63
N GLU A 397 -9.37 4.45 -14.78
CA GLU A 397 -10.11 4.50 -13.48
C GLU A 397 -11.63 4.28 -13.58
N ALA A 398 -12.25 4.54 -14.75
CA ALA A 398 -13.66 4.21 -14.98
C ALA A 398 -13.89 2.78 -15.50
N ALA A 399 -12.93 2.23 -16.25
CA ALA A 399 -12.98 0.90 -16.85
C ALA A 399 -12.77 -0.23 -15.81
N SER A 400 -11.99 0.04 -14.76
CA SER A 400 -11.84 -0.83 -13.58
C SER A 400 -13.13 -0.96 -12.80
N ILE A 401 -13.82 0.14 -12.48
CA ILE A 401 -15.12 0.10 -11.79
C ILE A 401 -16.14 -0.69 -12.60
N SER A 402 -16.26 -0.42 -13.89
CA SER A 402 -17.19 -1.13 -14.77
C SER A 402 -16.88 -2.63 -14.88
N SER A 403 -15.59 -2.99 -14.93
CA SER A 403 -15.15 -4.39 -14.92
C SER A 403 -15.45 -5.08 -13.59
N LEU A 404 -15.29 -4.38 -12.46
CA LEU A 404 -15.65 -4.86 -11.12
C LEU A 404 -17.16 -5.04 -10.96
N LEU A 405 -17.99 -4.15 -11.53
CA LEU A 405 -19.44 -4.32 -11.55
C LEU A 405 -19.86 -5.53 -12.39
N ALA A 406 -19.25 -5.74 -13.55
CA ALA A 406 -19.49 -6.91 -14.38
C ALA A 406 -19.08 -8.22 -13.66
N GLU A 407 -17.94 -8.22 -12.97
CA GLU A 407 -17.53 -9.34 -12.11
C GLU A 407 -18.53 -9.57 -10.97
N GLY A 408 -18.93 -8.50 -10.28
CA GLY A 408 -19.89 -8.53 -9.18
C GLY A 408 -21.26 -9.04 -9.60
N ARG A 409 -21.68 -8.79 -10.85
CA ARG A 409 -22.92 -9.37 -11.41
C ARG A 409 -22.90 -10.89 -11.39
N VAL A 410 -21.83 -11.50 -11.88
CA VAL A 410 -21.68 -12.97 -11.84
C VAL A 410 -21.61 -13.46 -10.39
N LEU A 411 -20.88 -12.76 -9.52
CA LEU A 411 -20.81 -13.10 -8.10
C LEU A 411 -22.17 -13.09 -7.41
N SER A 412 -23.06 -12.16 -7.73
CA SER A 412 -24.44 -12.12 -7.20
C SER A 412 -25.19 -13.42 -7.47
N TYR A 413 -25.05 -14.00 -8.67
CA TYR A 413 -25.63 -15.31 -8.99
C TYR A 413 -24.96 -16.44 -8.20
N LEU A 414 -23.63 -16.45 -8.10
CA LEU A 414 -22.91 -17.50 -7.37
C LEU A 414 -23.24 -17.52 -5.87
N LEU A 415 -23.51 -16.35 -5.29
CA LEU A 415 -23.87 -16.21 -3.87
C LEU A 415 -25.36 -16.42 -3.60
N TRP A 416 -26.18 -16.61 -4.64
CA TRP A 416 -27.61 -16.81 -4.49
C TRP A 416 -27.90 -18.19 -3.85
N PRO A 417 -28.58 -18.26 -2.70
CA PRO A 417 -28.71 -19.50 -1.92
C PRO A 417 -29.73 -20.49 -2.51
N GLU A 418 -30.51 -20.08 -3.52
CA GLU A 418 -31.55 -20.90 -4.12
C GLU A 418 -31.02 -22.25 -4.63
N ASN A 419 -31.87 -23.28 -4.43
CA ASN A 419 -31.57 -24.66 -4.81
C ASN A 419 -30.16 -25.10 -4.37
N HIS A 420 -29.82 -24.80 -3.12
CA HIS A 420 -28.55 -25.16 -2.50
C HIS A 420 -27.35 -24.56 -3.26
N TYR A 421 -27.37 -23.25 -3.52
CA TYR A 421 -26.34 -22.54 -4.27
C TYR A 421 -26.07 -23.16 -5.66
N ALA A 422 -27.14 -23.38 -6.44
CA ALA A 422 -27.07 -24.07 -7.72
C ALA A 422 -26.01 -23.49 -8.68
N TYR A 423 -25.94 -22.16 -8.81
CA TYR A 423 -24.97 -21.47 -9.67
C TYR A 423 -23.52 -21.73 -9.25
N LEU A 424 -23.21 -21.69 -7.95
CA LEU A 424 -21.87 -21.98 -7.44
C LEU A 424 -21.49 -23.45 -7.65
N ARG A 425 -22.42 -24.38 -7.41
CA ARG A 425 -22.20 -25.82 -7.68
C ARG A 425 -21.91 -26.07 -9.16
N LEU A 426 -22.67 -25.46 -10.06
CA LEU A 426 -22.45 -25.50 -11.51
C LEU A 426 -21.07 -24.95 -11.89
N LEU A 427 -20.68 -23.78 -11.37
CA LEU A 427 -19.37 -23.18 -11.67
C LEU A 427 -18.22 -24.09 -11.20
N ARG A 428 -18.33 -24.67 -10.01
CA ARG A 428 -17.32 -25.60 -9.48
C ARG A 428 -17.23 -26.88 -10.30
N ALA A 429 -18.37 -27.46 -10.66
CA ALA A 429 -18.43 -28.66 -11.48
C ALA A 429 -17.91 -28.40 -12.90
N LEU A 430 -18.26 -27.26 -13.51
CA LEU A 430 -17.69 -26.81 -14.79
C LEU A 430 -16.17 -26.69 -14.70
N SER A 431 -15.67 -25.99 -13.68
CA SER A 431 -14.23 -25.86 -13.44
C SER A 431 -13.54 -27.22 -13.41
N ALA A 432 -14.06 -28.16 -12.63
CA ALA A 432 -13.51 -29.50 -12.51
C ALA A 432 -13.61 -30.29 -13.83
N ARG A 433 -14.73 -30.18 -14.56
CA ARG A 433 -14.95 -30.81 -15.86
C ARG A 433 -14.03 -30.27 -16.96
N LEU A 434 -13.65 -29.00 -16.89
CA LEU A 434 -12.64 -28.40 -17.78
C LEU A 434 -11.23 -28.93 -17.49
N LYS A 435 -10.97 -29.44 -16.27
CA LYS A 435 -9.70 -30.08 -15.91
C LYS A 435 -9.64 -31.55 -16.34
N GLY A 436 -10.77 -32.26 -16.36
CA GLY A 436 -10.83 -33.68 -16.71
C GLY A 436 -12.21 -34.30 -16.45
N GLU A 437 -12.27 -35.63 -16.40
CA GLU A 437 -13.47 -36.35 -15.97
C GLU A 437 -13.71 -36.16 -14.47
N ILE A 438 -14.98 -36.11 -14.07
CA ILE A 438 -15.40 -35.79 -12.71
C ILE A 438 -16.51 -36.70 -12.22
N ASN A 439 -16.56 -36.89 -10.90
CA ASN A 439 -17.71 -37.50 -10.25
C ASN A 439 -18.75 -36.42 -9.91
N HIS A 440 -19.89 -36.43 -10.60
CA HIS A 440 -20.96 -35.43 -10.42
C HIS A 440 -21.59 -35.45 -9.02
N ALA A 441 -21.56 -36.58 -8.30
CA ALA A 441 -22.10 -36.67 -6.94
C ALA A 441 -21.39 -35.74 -5.95
N GLN A 442 -20.13 -35.36 -6.22
CA GLN A 442 -19.38 -34.41 -5.39
C GLN A 442 -19.93 -32.98 -5.45
N PHE A 443 -20.81 -32.68 -6.41
CA PHE A 443 -21.44 -31.38 -6.63
C PHE A 443 -22.97 -31.44 -6.46
N ALA A 444 -23.48 -32.50 -5.82
CA ALA A 444 -24.89 -32.62 -5.44
C ALA A 444 -25.28 -31.60 -4.35
N ALA A 445 -26.58 -31.51 -4.03
CA ALA A 445 -27.11 -30.55 -3.06
C ALA A 445 -26.41 -30.64 -1.69
N ASP A 446 -26.09 -31.86 -1.23
CA ASP A 446 -25.42 -32.11 0.05
C ASP A 446 -24.04 -31.46 0.16
N SER A 447 -23.38 -31.21 -0.98
CA SER A 447 -22.09 -30.50 -1.00
C SER A 447 -22.20 -29.03 -0.60
N ALA A 448 -23.42 -28.46 -0.64
CA ALA A 448 -23.68 -27.05 -0.40
C ALA A 448 -23.84 -26.66 1.07
N SER A 449 -24.03 -27.61 1.99
CA SER A 449 -24.18 -27.32 3.42
C SER A 449 -22.99 -26.52 3.97
N LYS A 450 -21.79 -26.76 3.42
CA LYS A 450 -20.57 -26.03 3.75
C LYS A 450 -20.61 -24.55 3.33
N TYR A 451 -21.42 -24.18 2.35
CA TYR A 451 -21.55 -22.79 1.90
C TYR A 451 -22.49 -22.01 2.82
N SER A 452 -23.60 -22.63 3.25
CA SER A 452 -24.54 -22.01 4.20
C SER A 452 -23.93 -21.76 5.58
N GLU A 453 -22.96 -22.59 5.99
CA GLU A 453 -22.25 -22.43 7.27
C GLU A 453 -21.10 -21.40 7.20
N ALA A 454 -20.63 -21.04 5.99
CA ALA A 454 -19.51 -20.15 5.83
C ALA A 454 -19.93 -18.67 6.07
N PRO A 455 -19.09 -17.85 6.72
CA PRO A 455 -19.28 -16.41 6.74
C PRO A 455 -19.39 -15.86 5.31
N ILE A 456 -20.32 -14.93 5.08
CA ILE A 456 -20.64 -14.43 3.73
C ILE A 456 -19.43 -13.82 3.01
N ASP A 457 -18.52 -13.17 3.74
CA ASP A 457 -17.27 -12.62 3.19
C ASP A 457 -16.35 -13.74 2.68
N ASN A 458 -16.18 -14.81 3.46
CA ASN A 458 -15.38 -15.96 3.05
C ASN A 458 -16.00 -16.70 1.85
N LEU A 459 -17.33 -16.76 1.80
CA LEU A 459 -18.04 -17.35 0.66
C LEU A 459 -17.86 -16.52 -0.61
N GLN A 460 -17.92 -15.18 -0.51
CA GLN A 460 -17.64 -14.27 -1.62
C GLN A 460 -16.21 -14.42 -2.13
N ASP A 461 -15.21 -14.43 -1.25
CA ASP A 461 -13.81 -14.61 -1.63
C ASP A 461 -13.57 -15.97 -2.31
N PHE A 462 -14.21 -17.02 -1.79
CA PHE A 462 -14.17 -18.35 -2.39
C PHE A 462 -14.81 -18.38 -3.79
N ALA A 463 -15.99 -17.77 -3.96
CA ALA A 463 -16.67 -17.68 -5.26
C ALA A 463 -15.85 -16.86 -6.27
N ARG A 464 -15.27 -15.74 -5.84
CA ARG A 464 -14.43 -14.86 -6.66
C ARG A 464 -13.17 -15.57 -7.17
N LYS A 465 -12.47 -16.26 -6.28
CA LYS A 465 -11.33 -17.11 -6.66
C LYS A 465 -11.73 -18.24 -7.61
N GLY A 466 -12.90 -18.84 -7.39
CA GLY A 466 -13.45 -19.85 -8.28
C GLY A 466 -13.71 -19.32 -9.70
N LEU A 467 -14.25 -18.11 -9.78
CA LEU A 467 -14.54 -17.41 -11.03
C LEU A 467 -13.27 -17.09 -11.83
N GLU A 468 -12.22 -16.60 -11.16
CA GLU A 468 -10.89 -16.35 -11.77
C GLU A 468 -10.28 -17.63 -12.36
N VAL A 469 -10.35 -18.75 -11.61
CA VAL A 469 -9.86 -20.06 -12.08
C VAL A 469 -10.65 -20.55 -13.28
N VAL A 470 -11.97 -20.34 -13.31
CA VAL A 470 -12.82 -20.72 -14.45
C VAL A 470 -12.49 -19.89 -15.69
N ARG A 471 -12.29 -18.58 -15.55
CA ARG A 471 -11.86 -17.70 -16.67
C ARG A 471 -10.62 -18.26 -17.36
N GLY A 472 -9.55 -18.52 -16.61
CA GLY A 472 -8.30 -19.05 -17.19
C GLY A 472 -8.43 -20.45 -17.81
N ARG A 473 -9.44 -21.23 -17.43
CA ARG A 473 -9.73 -22.55 -18.05
C ARG A 473 -10.59 -22.43 -19.30
N ILE A 474 -11.56 -21.52 -19.30
CA ILE A 474 -12.42 -21.23 -20.46
C ILE A 474 -11.58 -20.69 -21.62
N GLU A 475 -10.63 -19.79 -21.37
CA GLU A 475 -9.70 -19.27 -22.40
C GLU A 475 -8.95 -20.38 -23.15
N ARG A 476 -8.69 -21.51 -22.48
CA ARG A 476 -7.98 -22.67 -23.06
C ARG A 476 -8.91 -23.73 -23.65
N SER A 477 -10.22 -23.57 -23.49
CA SER A 477 -11.23 -24.59 -23.79
C SER A 477 -12.42 -23.97 -24.53
N PRO A 478 -12.35 -23.83 -25.87
CA PRO A 478 -13.42 -23.21 -26.66
C PRO A 478 -14.76 -23.96 -26.59
N GLN A 479 -14.78 -25.24 -26.17
CA GLN A 479 -15.98 -26.06 -26.00
C GLN A 479 -16.60 -25.99 -24.58
N TRP A 480 -16.28 -24.98 -23.79
CA TRP A 480 -16.74 -24.90 -22.39
C TRP A 480 -18.28 -24.85 -22.26
N ALA A 481 -18.98 -24.23 -23.21
CA ALA A 481 -20.45 -24.14 -23.19
C ALA A 481 -21.11 -25.53 -23.28
N ALA A 482 -20.59 -26.41 -24.14
CA ALA A 482 -21.06 -27.79 -24.24
C ALA A 482 -20.82 -28.56 -22.93
N ARG A 483 -19.64 -28.37 -22.31
CA ARG A 483 -19.29 -28.99 -21.02
C ARG A 483 -20.15 -28.47 -19.86
N LEU A 484 -20.56 -27.21 -19.90
CA LEU A 484 -21.52 -26.66 -18.94
C LEU A 484 -22.88 -27.35 -19.10
N GLY A 485 -23.34 -27.57 -20.34
CA GLY A 485 -24.55 -28.34 -20.63
C GLY A 485 -24.51 -29.78 -20.10
N GLU A 486 -23.40 -30.51 -20.35
CA GLU A 486 -23.19 -31.87 -19.81
C GLU A 486 -23.30 -31.90 -18.28
N VAL A 487 -22.60 -30.98 -17.61
CA VAL A 487 -22.60 -30.88 -16.14
C VAL A 487 -23.98 -30.51 -15.61
N ALA A 488 -24.69 -29.61 -16.29
CA ALA A 488 -26.01 -29.20 -15.89
C ALA A 488 -27.01 -30.35 -15.96
N GLN A 489 -26.97 -31.12 -17.05
CA GLN A 489 -27.83 -32.29 -17.22
C GLN A 489 -27.55 -33.35 -16.16
N ALA A 490 -26.28 -33.62 -15.86
CA ALA A 490 -25.91 -34.59 -14.84
C ALA A 490 -26.31 -34.16 -13.41
N LEU A 491 -26.49 -32.87 -13.17
CA LEU A 491 -26.89 -32.31 -11.87
C LEU A 491 -28.38 -31.94 -11.79
N GLY A 492 -29.13 -32.02 -12.89
CA GLY A 492 -30.52 -31.55 -12.98
C GLY A 492 -30.66 -30.04 -12.77
N LEU A 493 -29.70 -29.25 -13.27
CA LEU A 493 -29.60 -27.80 -13.09
C LEU A 493 -29.60 -27.02 -14.41
N GLU A 494 -30.20 -27.56 -15.46
CA GLU A 494 -30.24 -26.99 -16.80
C GLU A 494 -30.78 -25.55 -16.86
N PRO A 495 -31.87 -25.19 -16.16
CA PRO A 495 -32.35 -23.81 -16.13
C PRO A 495 -31.32 -22.84 -15.54
N TYR A 496 -30.63 -23.25 -14.47
CA TYR A 496 -29.57 -22.45 -13.84
C TYR A 496 -28.34 -22.33 -14.74
N ALA A 497 -28.03 -23.38 -15.51
CA ALA A 497 -26.92 -23.38 -16.45
C ALA A 497 -27.12 -22.40 -17.61
N GLN A 498 -28.35 -22.23 -18.09
CA GLN A 498 -28.67 -21.25 -19.14
C GLN A 498 -28.41 -19.81 -18.65
N VAL A 499 -28.84 -19.49 -17.43
CA VAL A 499 -28.61 -18.17 -16.83
C VAL A 499 -27.11 -17.94 -16.64
N ILE A 500 -26.40 -18.84 -15.96
CA ILE A 500 -24.96 -18.62 -15.70
C ILE A 500 -24.13 -18.62 -16.99
N HIS A 501 -24.54 -19.37 -18.03
CA HIS A 501 -23.91 -19.32 -19.34
C HIS A 501 -24.01 -17.91 -19.97
N ARG A 502 -25.18 -17.28 -19.89
CA ARG A 502 -25.37 -15.91 -20.38
C ARG A 502 -24.49 -14.93 -19.60
N GLU A 503 -24.56 -14.96 -18.27
CA GLU A 503 -23.81 -14.04 -17.42
C GLU A 503 -22.29 -14.21 -17.56
N LEU A 504 -21.80 -15.46 -17.71
CA LEU A 504 -20.39 -15.74 -17.97
C LEU A 504 -19.97 -15.24 -19.37
N ASN A 505 -20.79 -15.44 -20.40
CA ASN A 505 -20.50 -14.92 -21.73
C ASN A 505 -20.42 -13.40 -21.74
N GLU A 506 -21.37 -12.72 -21.12
CA GLU A 506 -21.39 -11.26 -21.00
C GLU A 506 -20.15 -10.76 -20.24
N TRP A 507 -19.77 -11.42 -19.15
CA TRP A 507 -18.58 -11.06 -18.37
C TRP A 507 -17.26 -11.34 -19.10
N LEU A 508 -17.15 -12.45 -19.83
CA LEU A 508 -15.95 -12.81 -20.59
C LEU A 508 -15.78 -11.96 -21.85
N GLY A 509 -16.89 -11.58 -22.50
CA GLY A 509 -16.93 -10.66 -23.64
C GLY A 509 -17.00 -9.19 -23.25
N TYR A 510 -16.97 -8.87 -21.95
CA TYR A 510 -17.16 -7.52 -21.46
C TYR A 510 -16.02 -6.61 -21.92
N SER A 511 -16.36 -5.64 -22.77
CA SER A 511 -15.49 -4.52 -23.12
C SER A 511 -15.96 -3.29 -22.35
N PRO A 512 -15.11 -2.64 -21.54
CA PRO A 512 -15.50 -1.48 -20.77
C PRO A 512 -16.05 -0.36 -21.68
N PRO A 513 -17.15 0.31 -21.33
CA PRO A 513 -17.71 1.39 -22.15
C PRO A 513 -16.71 2.54 -22.29
N SER A 514 -16.62 3.10 -23.51
CA SER A 514 -15.87 4.33 -23.78
C SER A 514 -16.61 5.56 -23.21
N ARG A 515 -15.92 6.71 -23.09
CA ARG A 515 -16.38 7.94 -22.41
C ARG A 515 -17.80 8.39 -22.83
N ASP A 516 -18.22 8.13 -24.06
CA ASP A 516 -19.52 8.52 -24.60
C ASP A 516 -20.65 7.53 -24.29
N THR A 517 -20.33 6.39 -23.67
CA THR A 517 -21.26 5.28 -23.35
C THR A 517 -21.34 4.98 -21.85
N LEU A 518 -20.73 5.80 -20.98
CA LEU A 518 -21.04 5.83 -19.56
C LEU A 518 -22.45 6.45 -19.37
N GLY A 519 -23.47 5.72 -19.79
CA GLY A 519 -24.85 5.96 -19.36
C GLY A 519 -25.00 5.69 -17.85
N ASP A 520 -26.14 6.09 -17.30
CA ASP A 520 -26.66 6.06 -15.90
C ASP A 520 -26.10 5.01 -14.91
N LEU A 521 -24.77 5.00 -14.68
CA LEU A 521 -24.16 4.22 -13.60
C LEU A 521 -24.37 4.97 -12.29
N SER A 522 -25.21 4.38 -11.43
CA SER A 522 -25.43 4.87 -10.08
C SER A 522 -24.11 4.86 -9.31
N SER A 523 -23.58 6.05 -9.02
CA SER A 523 -22.32 6.21 -8.31
C SER A 523 -22.39 7.30 -7.26
N THR A 524 -21.61 7.14 -6.21
CA THR A 524 -21.49 8.08 -5.11
C THR A 524 -20.01 8.25 -4.74
N THR A 525 -19.68 9.36 -4.09
CA THR A 525 -18.33 9.62 -3.58
C THR A 525 -18.41 9.61 -2.06
N VAL A 526 -17.66 8.68 -1.44
CA VAL A 526 -17.63 8.50 0.01
C VAL A 526 -16.57 9.43 0.59
N GLY A 527 -17.00 10.41 1.37
CA GLY A 527 -16.14 11.31 2.15
C GLY A 527 -16.16 10.97 3.65
N ASP A 528 -15.83 11.96 4.48
CA ASP A 528 -15.81 11.82 5.94
C ASP A 528 -17.21 11.70 6.55
N SER A 529 -18.24 12.20 5.85
CA SER A 529 -19.63 12.01 6.22
C SER A 529 -20.18 10.70 5.65
N PRO A 530 -20.99 9.95 6.43
CA PRO A 530 -21.61 8.73 5.94
C PRO A 530 -22.46 9.03 4.70
N SER A 531 -22.14 8.37 3.60
CA SER A 531 -22.92 8.44 2.36
C SER A 531 -23.97 7.35 2.37
N THR A 532 -25.17 7.62 1.87
CA THR A 532 -26.21 6.60 1.73
C THR A 532 -26.38 6.22 0.28
N ILE A 533 -26.52 4.93 0.03
CA ILE A 533 -26.93 4.41 -1.27
C ILE A 533 -28.29 3.74 -1.11
N LYS A 534 -29.16 3.94 -2.11
CA LYS A 534 -30.47 3.33 -2.17
C LYS A 534 -30.58 2.57 -3.48
N ALA A 535 -30.83 1.27 -3.38
CA ALA A 535 -31.05 0.42 -4.54
C ALA A 535 -32.16 -0.58 -4.21
N GLY A 536 -33.22 -0.60 -5.02
CA GLY A 536 -34.46 -1.32 -4.68
C GLY A 536 -35.05 -0.83 -3.36
N ASN A 537 -35.39 -1.77 -2.49
CA ASN A 537 -35.91 -1.48 -1.15
C ASN A 537 -34.82 -1.37 -0.08
N THR A 538 -33.54 -1.57 -0.45
CA THR A 538 -32.42 -1.58 0.48
C THR A 538 -31.73 -0.22 0.52
N VAL A 539 -31.43 0.25 1.74
CA VAL A 539 -30.60 1.44 2.00
C VAL A 539 -29.34 1.00 2.73
N LEU A 540 -28.17 1.28 2.16
CA LEU A 540 -26.89 1.01 2.80
C LEU A 540 -26.19 2.33 3.16
N SER A 541 -25.51 2.35 4.30
CA SER A 541 -24.65 3.45 4.72
C SER A 541 -23.18 3.09 4.51
N LEU A 542 -22.49 3.92 3.75
CA LEU A 542 -21.06 3.86 3.45
C LEU A 542 -20.32 4.81 4.37
N ARG A 543 -19.33 4.29 5.11
CA ARG A 543 -18.46 5.08 5.99
C ARG A 543 -17.01 4.91 5.58
N TYR A 544 -16.31 6.01 5.36
CA TYR A 544 -14.87 6.00 5.16
C TYR A 544 -14.16 6.05 6.52
N GLN A 545 -13.31 5.06 6.80
CA GLN A 545 -12.53 4.99 8.03
C GLN A 545 -11.17 4.34 7.74
N ASP A 546 -10.07 5.00 8.13
CA ASP A 546 -8.71 4.48 8.03
C ASP A 546 -8.30 3.98 6.62
N GLY A 547 -8.74 4.70 5.57
CA GLY A 547 -8.46 4.33 4.18
C GLY A 547 -9.35 3.22 3.63
N GLN A 548 -10.33 2.76 4.40
CA GLN A 548 -11.26 1.68 4.05
C GLN A 548 -12.69 2.20 4.02
N VAL A 549 -13.53 1.60 3.18
CA VAL A 549 -14.96 1.88 3.16
C VAL A 549 -15.68 0.73 3.83
N TYR A 550 -16.49 1.04 4.84
CA TYR A 550 -17.36 0.09 5.50
C TYR A 550 -18.80 0.32 5.04
N VAL A 551 -19.45 -0.77 4.68
CA VAL A 551 -20.83 -0.82 4.22
C VAL A 551 -21.67 -1.40 5.34
N SER A 552 -22.72 -0.70 5.74
CA SER A 552 -23.57 -1.08 6.85
C SER A 552 -25.04 -0.97 6.48
N SER A 553 -25.86 -1.82 7.07
CA SER A 553 -27.31 -1.77 7.03
C SER A 553 -27.84 -1.91 8.46
N THR A 554 -29.04 -1.40 8.71
CA THR A 554 -29.66 -1.44 10.04
C THR A 554 -29.77 -2.89 10.53
N GLY A 555 -29.18 -3.17 11.70
CA GLY A 555 -29.25 -4.49 12.33
C GLY A 555 -28.27 -5.54 11.79
N LEU A 556 -27.40 -5.18 10.83
CA LEU A 556 -26.39 -6.08 10.27
C LEU A 556 -24.97 -5.62 10.60
N ILE A 557 -24.05 -6.59 10.68
CA ILE A 557 -22.63 -6.33 10.92
C ILE A 557 -22.06 -5.56 9.72
N PRO A 558 -21.33 -4.44 9.94
CA PRO A 558 -20.67 -3.72 8.86
C PRO A 558 -19.67 -4.61 8.12
N ARG A 559 -19.71 -4.58 6.80
CA ARG A 559 -18.80 -5.32 5.92
C ARG A 559 -17.81 -4.37 5.26
N LYS A 560 -16.58 -4.83 5.06
CA LYS A 560 -15.51 -4.03 4.46
C LYS A 560 -15.59 -4.10 2.94
N LEU A 561 -15.67 -2.94 2.28
CA LEU A 561 -15.55 -2.78 0.84
C LEU A 561 -14.09 -2.51 0.46
N GLN A 562 -13.42 -3.53 -0.06
CA GLN A 562 -12.06 -3.45 -0.57
C GLN A 562 -12.04 -2.78 -1.95
N ASP A 563 -12.32 -3.56 -2.99
CA ASP A 563 -12.51 -3.17 -4.38
C ASP A 563 -13.90 -3.59 -4.89
N LEU A 564 -14.42 -4.73 -4.43
CA LEU A 564 -15.73 -5.27 -4.79
C LEU A 564 -16.44 -5.87 -3.57
N LEU A 565 -17.72 -5.57 -3.40
CA LEU A 565 -18.58 -6.16 -2.38
C LEU A 565 -19.93 -6.51 -2.99
N VAL A 566 -20.41 -7.73 -2.74
CA VAL A 566 -21.78 -8.13 -3.06
C VAL A 566 -22.58 -8.21 -1.77
N TRP A 567 -23.56 -7.34 -1.63
CA TRP A 567 -24.49 -7.33 -0.51
C TRP A 567 -25.77 -8.06 -0.90
N MET A 568 -26.00 -9.25 -0.33
CA MET A 568 -27.19 -10.04 -0.64
C MET A 568 -28.45 -9.37 -0.08
N VAL A 569 -29.48 -9.26 -0.93
CA VAL A 569 -30.80 -8.70 -0.61
C VAL A 569 -31.88 -9.65 -1.12
N PRO A 570 -33.14 -9.56 -0.64
CA PRO A 570 -34.21 -10.45 -1.10
C PRO A 570 -34.47 -10.41 -2.62
N GLU A 571 -34.15 -9.30 -3.28
CA GLU A 571 -34.31 -9.15 -4.74
C GLU A 571 -33.12 -9.71 -5.54
N GLY A 572 -32.01 -10.07 -4.90
CA GLY A 572 -30.78 -10.52 -5.57
C GLY A 572 -29.50 -10.07 -4.86
N GLY A 573 -28.58 -9.44 -5.58
CA GLY A 573 -27.31 -8.96 -5.04
C GLY A 573 -27.07 -7.49 -5.38
N LEU A 574 -26.90 -6.65 -4.36
CA LEU A 574 -26.44 -5.27 -4.54
C LEU A 574 -24.91 -5.26 -4.63
N VAL A 575 -24.41 -5.01 -5.83
CA VAL A 575 -22.98 -4.97 -6.15
C VAL A 575 -22.45 -3.57 -5.86
N LEU A 576 -21.35 -3.46 -5.14
CA LEU A 576 -20.61 -2.22 -4.92
C LEU A 576 -19.18 -2.39 -5.41
N ALA A 577 -18.78 -1.57 -6.38
CA ALA A 577 -17.41 -1.49 -6.88
C ALA A 577 -16.78 -0.19 -6.39
N ARG A 578 -15.58 -0.28 -5.82
CA ARG A 578 -14.84 0.84 -5.23
C ARG A 578 -13.54 1.08 -5.96
N GLU A 579 -13.29 2.35 -6.23
CA GLU A 579 -11.98 2.85 -6.61
C GLU A 579 -11.68 4.17 -5.89
N GLY A 580 -10.72 4.14 -4.98
CA GLY A 580 -10.43 5.28 -4.10
C GLY A 580 -11.63 5.64 -3.21
N ALA A 581 -12.15 6.86 -3.39
CA ALA A 581 -13.34 7.37 -2.70
C ALA A 581 -14.64 7.17 -3.50
N ARG A 582 -14.54 6.80 -4.79
CA ARG A 582 -15.71 6.58 -5.64
C ARG A 582 -16.24 5.17 -5.43
N VAL A 583 -17.55 5.06 -5.25
CA VAL A 583 -18.27 3.79 -5.17
C VAL A 583 -19.38 3.81 -6.21
N ALA A 584 -19.30 2.93 -7.20
CA ALA A 584 -20.41 2.65 -8.08
C ALA A 584 -21.19 1.44 -7.56
N TYR A 585 -22.49 1.42 -7.81
CA TYR A 585 -23.35 0.34 -7.33
C TYR A 585 -24.41 -0.02 -8.36
N GLU A 586 -24.79 -1.29 -8.37
CA GLU A 586 -25.85 -1.83 -9.22
C GLU A 586 -26.60 -2.93 -8.46
N LEU A 587 -27.93 -2.91 -8.51
CA LEU A 587 -28.75 -4.02 -8.02
C LEU A 587 -28.92 -5.05 -9.13
N VAL A 588 -28.41 -6.25 -8.90
CA VAL A 588 -28.58 -7.39 -9.80
C VAL A 588 -29.79 -8.18 -9.32
N SER A 589 -30.91 -7.99 -10.01
CA SER A 589 -32.17 -8.66 -9.68
C SER A 589 -32.16 -10.11 -10.14
N ILE A 590 -32.30 -11.04 -9.20
CA ILE A 590 -32.30 -12.49 -9.46
C ILE A 590 -33.72 -12.99 -9.21
N HIS A 591 -34.35 -13.52 -10.25
CA HIS A 591 -35.69 -14.09 -10.17
C HIS A 591 -35.58 -15.58 -9.85
N PRO A 592 -36.35 -16.10 -8.88
CA PRO A 592 -36.39 -17.53 -8.60
C PRO A 592 -36.81 -18.31 -9.84
N ILE A 593 -36.12 -19.41 -10.12
CA ILE A 593 -36.52 -20.30 -11.20
C ILE A 593 -37.67 -21.16 -10.65
N ALA A 594 -38.83 -21.11 -11.32
CA ALA A 594 -39.98 -21.89 -10.92
C ALA A 594 -39.58 -23.38 -10.81
N LYS A 595 -39.86 -23.99 -9.65
CA LYS A 595 -39.62 -25.43 -9.46
C LYS A 595 -40.43 -26.17 -10.53
N SER A 596 -39.75 -26.85 -11.44
CA SER A 596 -40.36 -28.00 -12.11
C SER A 596 -40.64 -29.01 -11.00
N THR A 597 -41.89 -29.09 -10.55
CA THR A 597 -42.36 -30.23 -9.77
C THR A 597 -42.00 -31.50 -10.55
N PRO A 598 -41.40 -32.51 -9.89
CA PRO A 598 -41.21 -33.82 -10.52
C PRO A 598 -42.54 -34.43 -10.95
#